data_AF-A0A5J4WR38-F1
#
_entry.id   AF-A0A5J4WR38-F1
#
_cell.length_a   1.000
_cell.length_b   1.000
_cell.length_c   1.000
_cell.angle_alpha   90.00
_cell.angle_beta   90.00
_cell.angle_gamma   90.00
#
_symmetry.space_group_name_H-M   'P 1'
#
loop_
_entity.id
_entity.type
_entity.pdbx_description
1 polymer ?
#
loop_
_entity_poly.entity_id
_entity_poly.type
_entity_poly.pdbx_seq_one_letter_code
_entity_poly.pdbx_strand_id
1 'polypeptide(L)'
;MKTHVPKTQTKLETIENLLKTFAIQSFQNDEQHHFSIKEIKLESQMPSLFDKEVIICLTDPDHDVTQIQNSFITLDFTMNLMFDNKFDQFSQSYQAGTFIFVGLKSSAQLIREYVLYHRGRTIDGSLQNDSTTEQLIYITIKPKSEKNNKRFVHSLYENVRKDNISHCGKYLSIKDISDALALQTAAPYVMPVNFSVSIPLDDILIFSAFSEYPNSLFGNLKIKFKINPNSFVFCKIDPIISMARYYTINKDELLSLGQNKLKDIDLFFRNWSLTFQYTNMFTQIGCTADLVTGVRAEEQTPSGLKNFVCDIRLVTVSVRNYAITAAVANMCRYKASEECLNRVRQFYSTRPFVVPAQRIETWAFPSGATLTGLRTSQNIPLSHVTVTVMCLLFAKDARQTTCFENLCYQNMQLSTLGRNFLDFPMNTLNEQFFTMQITAINLDNIFEATDEYEDSLTTPRGNSTRRYNSVTDYTSFFIILQCEHNSNGALTFDGLDTKNQNTSIELRGYPIYQCAVDTYYNVDTNGKHPPSPILCTVHDTFWLFSPADGGSCVYDTNLSFDEVIGQVTA
;
A
#
# COMPACT_ATOMS: atom_id res chain seq x y z
N MET A 1 6.80 31.52 30.31
CA MET A 1 8.20 31.06 30.10
C MET A 1 8.55 30.01 31.14
N LYS A 2 8.39 28.73 30.83
CA LYS A 2 9.04 27.62 31.54
C LYS A 2 9.88 26.92 30.47
N THR A 3 11.18 27.10 30.58
CA THR A 3 12.20 26.50 29.73
C THR A 3 12.14 24.98 29.87
N HIS A 4 11.89 24.29 28.76
CA HIS A 4 12.14 22.87 28.64
C HIS A 4 13.66 22.68 28.78
N VAL A 5 14.09 22.06 29.87
CA VAL A 5 15.48 21.66 30.05
C VAL A 5 15.70 20.44 29.14
N PRO A 6 16.70 20.44 28.23
CA PRO A 6 17.04 19.26 27.46
C PRO A 6 17.47 18.17 28.44
N LYS A 7 16.81 17.00 28.43
CA LYS A 7 17.29 15.85 29.20
C LYS A 7 18.70 15.52 28.69
N THR A 8 19.66 15.56 29.60
CA THR A 8 21.10 15.37 29.36
C THR A 8 21.43 14.00 28.78
N GLN A 9 22.38 14.00 27.84
CA GLN A 9 23.02 12.91 27.05
C GLN A 9 23.58 11.69 27.81
N THR A 10 23.22 11.44 29.07
CA THR A 10 23.92 10.47 29.94
C THR A 10 23.28 9.08 30.03
N LYS A 11 22.25 8.79 29.24
CA LYS A 11 21.48 7.52 29.28
C LYS A 11 21.31 6.82 27.92
N LEU A 12 22.18 7.07 26.95
CA LEU A 12 22.16 6.33 25.68
C LEU A 12 22.88 4.99 25.81
N GLU A 13 22.30 4.05 26.56
CA GLU A 13 22.35 2.67 26.08
C GLU A 13 21.49 2.66 24.81
N THR A 14 22.07 2.32 23.66
CA THR A 14 21.31 2.21 22.41
C THR A 14 20.10 1.31 22.67
N ILE A 15 18.92 1.67 22.20
CA ILE A 15 17.70 0.84 22.33
C ILE A 15 17.95 -0.58 21.81
N GLU A 16 18.81 -0.72 20.80
CA GLU A 16 19.33 -2.01 20.32
C GLU A 16 20.03 -2.85 21.41
N ASN A 17 20.80 -2.24 22.32
CA ASN A 17 21.46 -2.92 23.43
C ASN A 17 20.47 -3.29 24.55
N LEU A 18 19.48 -2.45 24.83
CA LEU A 18 18.38 -2.77 25.75
C LEU A 18 17.52 -3.91 25.17
N LEU A 19 17.09 -3.81 23.91
CA LEU A 19 16.39 -4.87 23.20
C LEU A 19 17.22 -6.16 23.12
N LYS A 20 18.54 -6.11 22.94
CA LYS A 20 19.42 -7.30 23.05
C LYS A 20 19.44 -7.92 24.44
N THR A 21 19.20 -7.14 25.50
CA THR A 21 19.10 -7.62 26.89
C THR A 21 17.75 -8.29 27.18
N PHE A 22 16.71 -7.92 26.43
CA PHE A 22 15.36 -8.52 26.47
C PHE A 22 15.07 -9.48 25.30
N ALA A 23 16.00 -9.59 24.36
CA ALA A 23 15.87 -10.38 23.15
C ALA A 23 15.75 -11.85 23.53
N ILE A 24 14.77 -12.51 22.90
CA ILE A 24 14.56 -13.94 22.95
C ILE A 24 15.90 -14.64 22.74
N GLN A 25 16.30 -15.50 23.67
CA GLN A 25 17.30 -16.53 23.35
C GLN A 25 16.68 -17.35 22.23
N SER A 26 17.28 -17.33 21.03
CA SER A 26 16.72 -17.97 19.83
C SER A 26 16.19 -19.36 20.16
N PHE A 27 14.94 -19.64 19.85
CA PHE A 27 14.37 -20.96 20.14
C PHE A 27 15.18 -22.01 19.38
N GLN A 28 15.76 -22.96 20.11
CA GLN A 28 16.43 -24.09 19.49
C GLN A 28 15.37 -25.09 19.05
N ASN A 29 15.33 -25.36 17.74
CA ASN A 29 14.52 -26.44 17.19
C ASN A 29 14.91 -27.76 17.87
N ASP A 30 13.95 -28.65 18.11
CA ASP A 30 14.19 -29.92 18.78
C ASP A 30 14.98 -30.95 17.94
N GLU A 31 15.39 -30.57 16.72
CA GLU A 31 16.11 -31.36 15.71
C GLU A 31 15.40 -32.65 15.26
N GLN A 32 14.24 -32.97 15.84
CA GLN A 32 13.43 -34.15 15.55
C GLN A 32 12.25 -33.80 14.63
N HIS A 33 11.69 -32.61 14.79
CA HIS A 33 10.63 -32.09 13.95
C HIS A 33 11.20 -31.05 12.99
N HIS A 34 10.96 -31.27 11.71
CA HIS A 34 11.38 -30.33 10.68
C HIS A 34 10.46 -29.11 10.66
N PHE A 35 11.01 -27.99 10.19
CA PHE A 35 10.24 -26.81 9.80
C PHE A 35 9.02 -27.24 8.97
N SER A 36 7.84 -26.79 9.39
CA SER A 36 6.58 -27.15 8.75
C SER A 36 5.81 -25.91 8.34
N ILE A 37 5.14 -25.98 7.20
CA ILE A 37 4.11 -25.03 6.80
C ILE A 37 2.79 -25.78 6.91
N LYS A 38 1.88 -25.28 7.75
CA LYS A 38 0.55 -25.85 7.89
C LYS A 38 -0.48 -24.86 7.38
N GLU A 39 -1.30 -25.34 6.46
CA GLU A 39 -2.48 -24.63 5.99
C GLU A 39 -3.55 -24.67 7.06
N ILE A 40 -3.87 -23.51 7.64
CA ILE A 40 -5.06 -23.37 8.48
C ILE A 40 -6.22 -22.89 7.60
N LYS A 41 -7.28 -23.71 7.56
CA LYS A 41 -8.55 -23.30 6.99
C LYS A 41 -9.26 -22.32 7.92
N LEU A 42 -10.00 -21.40 7.29
CA LEU A 42 -10.83 -20.39 7.94
C LEU A 42 -11.85 -20.96 8.92
N GLU A 43 -12.22 -20.15 9.90
CA GLU A 43 -13.43 -20.36 10.69
C GLU A 43 -14.68 -19.76 10.00
N SER A 44 -14.50 -18.75 9.16
CA SER A 44 -15.60 -18.15 8.38
C SER A 44 -16.15 -19.11 7.33
N GLN A 45 -17.49 -19.09 7.14
CA GLN A 45 -18.14 -19.81 6.04
C GLN A 45 -17.74 -19.22 4.68
N MET A 46 -17.39 -20.08 3.73
CA MET A 46 -17.05 -19.72 2.36
C MET A 46 -18.17 -20.17 1.39
N PRO A 47 -18.45 -19.42 0.30
CA PRO A 47 -17.80 -18.16 -0.07
C PRO A 47 -18.22 -16.99 0.83
N SER A 48 -17.27 -16.12 1.17
CA SER A 48 -17.57 -14.89 1.89
C SER A 48 -18.01 -13.82 0.89
N LEU A 49 -19.26 -13.38 1.02
CA LEU A 49 -19.85 -12.34 0.18
C LEU A 49 -19.33 -10.95 0.57
N PHE A 50 -19.65 -9.96 -0.26
CA PHE A 50 -19.32 -8.54 -0.07
C PHE A 50 -19.51 -8.06 1.39
N ASP A 51 -18.51 -7.34 1.91
CA ASP A 51 -18.50 -6.70 3.24
C ASP A 51 -18.61 -7.64 4.46
N LYS A 52 -18.47 -8.96 4.25
CA LYS A 52 -18.41 -9.93 5.35
C LYS A 52 -17.02 -10.02 5.96
N GLU A 53 -17.02 -10.31 7.27
CA GLU A 53 -15.82 -10.49 8.07
C GLU A 53 -15.17 -11.86 7.83
N VAL A 54 -13.84 -11.85 7.75
CA VAL A 54 -13.00 -13.04 7.56
C VAL A 54 -12.22 -13.27 8.84
N ILE A 55 -12.35 -14.46 9.45
CA ILE A 55 -11.64 -14.84 10.67
C ILE A 55 -10.66 -15.96 10.36
N ILE A 56 -9.37 -15.70 10.62
CA ILE A 56 -8.27 -16.61 10.36
C ILE A 56 -7.47 -16.82 11.64
N CYS A 57 -7.23 -18.09 11.98
CA CYS A 57 -6.27 -18.47 13.02
C CYS A 57 -4.85 -18.29 12.48
N LEU A 58 -4.01 -17.58 13.23
CA LEU A 58 -2.59 -17.39 12.90
C LEU A 58 -1.71 -18.44 13.58
N THR A 59 -2.22 -19.07 14.64
CA THR A 59 -1.47 -20.05 15.44
C THR A 59 -2.16 -21.40 15.44
N ASP A 60 -1.46 -22.41 15.93
CA ASP A 60 -1.94 -23.78 15.99
C ASP A 60 -1.44 -24.46 17.25
N PRO A 61 -2.32 -25.14 17.99
CA PRO A 61 -1.95 -25.78 19.25
C PRO A 61 -0.97 -26.95 19.08
N ASP A 62 -0.81 -27.50 17.86
CA ASP A 62 0.05 -28.68 17.64
C ASP A 62 1.56 -28.35 17.60
N HIS A 63 1.93 -27.06 17.59
CA HIS A 63 3.33 -26.59 17.50
C HIS A 63 3.61 -25.49 18.52
N ASP A 64 4.85 -25.44 19.00
CA ASP A 64 5.23 -24.54 20.09
C ASP A 64 5.45 -23.10 19.65
N VAL A 65 5.95 -22.89 18.42
CA VAL A 65 6.30 -21.55 17.92
C VAL A 65 5.76 -21.34 16.50
N THR A 66 5.22 -20.14 16.26
CA THR A 66 4.84 -19.66 14.92
C THR A 66 5.79 -18.55 14.49
N GLN A 67 6.39 -18.65 13.30
CA GLN A 67 7.21 -17.60 12.70
C GLN A 67 6.32 -16.64 11.93
N ILE A 68 5.93 -15.53 12.56
CA ILE A 68 5.02 -14.54 11.97
C ILE A 68 5.65 -13.94 10.72
N GLN A 69 6.92 -13.55 10.77
CA GLN A 69 7.65 -12.96 9.64
C GLN A 69 7.71 -13.82 8.36
N ASN A 70 7.59 -15.14 8.50
CA ASN A 70 7.66 -16.08 7.35
C ASN A 70 6.27 -16.56 6.91
N SER A 71 5.22 -16.18 7.64
CA SER A 71 3.86 -16.66 7.43
C SER A 71 3.06 -15.69 6.57
N PHE A 72 2.07 -16.21 5.84
CA PHE A 72 1.23 -15.40 4.96
C PHE A 72 -0.19 -15.95 4.83
N ILE A 73 -1.12 -15.09 4.42
CA ILE A 73 -2.52 -15.43 4.16
C ILE A 73 -2.76 -15.42 2.66
N THR A 74 -3.27 -16.51 2.10
CA THR A 74 -3.69 -16.59 0.70
C THR A 74 -5.20 -16.44 0.59
N LEU A 75 -5.67 -15.58 -0.29
CA LEU A 75 -7.08 -15.32 -0.56
C LEU A 75 -7.35 -15.51 -2.05
N ASP A 76 -8.34 -16.34 -2.40
CA ASP A 76 -8.84 -16.47 -3.76
C ASP A 76 -10.12 -15.66 -3.93
N PHE A 77 -10.12 -14.75 -4.90
CA PHE A 77 -11.25 -13.85 -5.14
C PHE A 77 -11.88 -14.10 -6.50
N THR A 78 -13.20 -13.96 -6.52
CA THR A 78 -13.97 -13.67 -7.73
C THR A 78 -14.57 -12.28 -7.61
N MET A 79 -14.37 -11.43 -8.60
CA MET A 79 -14.77 -10.03 -8.61
C MET A 79 -15.48 -9.70 -9.92
N ASN A 80 -16.59 -8.98 -9.85
CA ASN A 80 -17.29 -8.47 -11.03
C ASN A 80 -16.87 -7.03 -11.28
N LEU A 81 -16.05 -6.84 -12.31
CA LEU A 81 -15.65 -5.52 -12.79
C LEU A 81 -16.75 -4.88 -13.63
N MET A 82 -16.86 -3.57 -13.54
CA MET A 82 -17.77 -2.73 -14.33
C MET A 82 -16.98 -1.75 -15.17
N PHE A 83 -17.24 -1.76 -16.48
CA PHE A 83 -16.68 -0.82 -17.45
C PHE A 83 -17.78 0.13 -17.93
N ASP A 84 -17.49 1.43 -18.00
CA ASP A 84 -18.41 2.43 -18.57
C ASP A 84 -18.39 2.47 -20.11
N ASN A 85 -17.37 1.87 -20.74
CA ASN A 85 -17.16 1.84 -22.18
C ASN A 85 -16.87 0.42 -22.69
N LYS A 86 -17.15 0.17 -23.97
CA LYS A 86 -16.69 -1.01 -24.71
C LYS A 86 -15.36 -0.76 -25.42
N PHE A 87 -14.70 -1.84 -25.81
CA PHE A 87 -13.43 -1.84 -26.56
C PHE A 87 -13.64 -2.30 -28.02
N ASP A 88 -14.78 -1.97 -28.61
CA ASP A 88 -15.22 -2.48 -29.93
C ASP A 88 -14.39 -1.96 -31.11
N GLN A 89 -13.62 -0.89 -30.91
CA GLN A 89 -12.82 -0.25 -31.96
C GLN A 89 -11.47 -0.93 -32.21
N PHE A 90 -11.14 -1.98 -31.46
CA PHE A 90 -9.97 -2.78 -31.74
C PHE A 90 -10.21 -3.74 -32.91
N SER A 91 -9.32 -3.70 -33.91
CA SER A 91 -9.27 -4.73 -34.94
C SER A 91 -8.85 -6.07 -34.33
N GLN A 92 -9.35 -7.18 -34.89
CA GLN A 92 -9.09 -8.53 -34.38
C GLN A 92 -7.59 -8.84 -34.24
N SER A 93 -6.73 -8.24 -35.07
CA SER A 93 -5.27 -8.42 -35.05
C SER A 93 -4.60 -7.92 -33.77
N TYR A 94 -5.21 -6.99 -33.03
CA TYR A 94 -4.58 -6.31 -31.89
C TYR A 94 -5.23 -6.63 -30.54
N GLN A 95 -6.48 -7.10 -30.54
CA GLN A 95 -7.27 -7.36 -29.31
C GLN A 95 -6.58 -8.33 -28.35
N ALA A 96 -5.99 -9.41 -28.90
CA ALA A 96 -5.40 -10.47 -28.10
C ALA A 96 -4.01 -10.12 -27.53
N GLY A 97 -3.31 -9.14 -28.13
CA GLY A 97 -1.97 -8.74 -27.70
C GLY A 97 -1.94 -7.42 -26.92
N THR A 98 -3.09 -6.82 -26.64
CA THR A 98 -3.22 -5.61 -25.81
C THR A 98 -3.88 -5.96 -24.49
N PHE A 99 -3.37 -5.44 -23.37
CA PHE A 99 -3.82 -5.82 -22.03
C PHE A 99 -4.15 -4.62 -21.14
N ILE A 100 -5.02 -4.86 -20.16
CA ILE A 100 -5.26 -4.01 -18.99
C ILE A 100 -4.92 -4.85 -17.76
N PHE A 101 -4.16 -4.28 -16.84
CA PHE A 101 -3.95 -4.88 -15.53
C PHE A 101 -5.02 -4.42 -14.56
N VAL A 102 -5.49 -5.35 -13.72
CA VAL A 102 -6.34 -5.07 -12.56
C VAL A 102 -5.80 -5.83 -11.36
N GLY A 103 -5.57 -5.15 -10.24
CA GLY A 103 -4.95 -5.76 -9.07
C GLY A 103 -4.72 -4.78 -7.94
N LEU A 104 -3.73 -5.05 -7.10
CA LEU A 104 -3.34 -4.23 -5.96
C LEU A 104 -1.88 -3.80 -6.10
N LYS A 105 -1.53 -2.59 -5.62
CA LYS A 105 -0.12 -2.19 -5.49
C LYS A 105 0.59 -3.04 -4.43
N SER A 106 -0.08 -3.31 -3.32
CA SER A 106 0.29 -4.32 -2.32
C SER A 106 -0.93 -5.08 -1.82
N SER A 107 -0.77 -6.38 -1.60
CA SER A 107 -1.80 -7.26 -1.07
C SER A 107 -2.30 -6.84 0.31
N ALA A 108 -1.45 -6.28 1.17
CA ALA A 108 -1.84 -5.85 2.52
C ALA A 108 -2.81 -4.65 2.51
N GLN A 109 -2.78 -3.82 1.46
CA GLN A 109 -3.73 -2.71 1.26
C GLN A 109 -5.17 -3.20 1.01
N LEU A 110 -5.37 -4.50 0.81
CA LEU A 110 -6.69 -5.09 0.68
C LEU A 110 -7.48 -5.07 1.99
N ILE A 111 -6.80 -5.04 3.13
CA ILE A 111 -7.44 -5.03 4.45
C ILE A 111 -8.01 -3.63 4.72
N ARG A 112 -9.33 -3.56 4.97
CA ARG A 112 -10.02 -2.31 5.33
C ARG A 112 -9.86 -2.01 6.82
N GLU A 113 -10.29 -2.98 7.62
CA GLU A 113 -10.29 -2.92 9.07
C GLU A 113 -9.88 -4.30 9.60
N TYR A 114 -9.19 -4.33 10.73
CA TYR A 114 -8.87 -5.57 11.41
C TYR A 114 -8.97 -5.44 12.92
N VAL A 115 -9.13 -6.57 13.58
CA VAL A 115 -9.04 -6.71 15.03
C VAL A 115 -8.45 -8.07 15.36
N LEU A 116 -7.66 -8.13 16.44
CA LEU A 116 -6.98 -9.35 16.86
C LEU A 116 -7.66 -9.98 18.06
N TYR A 117 -7.63 -11.31 18.10
CA TYR A 117 -8.15 -12.10 19.19
C TYR A 117 -7.05 -12.96 19.79
N HIS A 118 -7.01 -12.96 21.11
CA HIS A 118 -6.16 -13.83 21.90
C HIS A 118 -7.06 -14.72 22.74
N ARG A 119 -6.92 -16.05 22.57
CA ARG A 119 -7.71 -17.07 23.31
C ARG A 119 -9.22 -16.83 23.28
N GLY A 120 -9.73 -16.38 22.12
CA GLY A 120 -11.16 -16.13 21.91
C GLY A 120 -11.68 -14.81 22.50
N ARG A 121 -10.82 -13.97 23.08
CA ARG A 121 -11.16 -12.61 23.52
C ARG A 121 -10.51 -11.60 22.59
N THR A 122 -11.21 -10.49 22.34
CA THR A 122 -10.65 -9.36 21.60
C THR A 122 -9.46 -8.80 22.38
N ILE A 123 -8.38 -8.48 21.69
CA ILE A 123 -7.22 -7.80 22.28
C ILE A 123 -7.56 -6.31 22.31
N ASP A 124 -7.62 -5.74 23.50
CA ASP A 124 -7.89 -4.31 23.68
C ASP A 124 -6.84 -3.48 22.93
N GLY A 125 -7.30 -2.40 22.29
CA GLY A 125 -6.44 -1.54 21.45
C GLY A 125 -6.16 -2.09 20.04
N SER A 126 -6.36 -3.38 19.76
CA SER A 126 -5.97 -3.96 18.44
C SER A 126 -6.88 -3.60 17.26
N LEU A 127 -8.03 -2.96 17.50
CA LEU A 127 -8.95 -2.55 16.45
C LEU A 127 -8.34 -1.42 15.61
N GLN A 128 -8.13 -1.68 14.33
CA GLN A 128 -7.74 -0.70 13.32
C GLN A 128 -8.86 -0.54 12.30
N ASN A 129 -9.40 0.67 12.17
CA ASN A 129 -10.53 0.98 11.28
C ASN A 129 -10.10 1.43 9.88
N ASP A 130 -8.86 1.93 9.74
CA ASP A 130 -8.32 2.43 8.48
C ASP A 130 -6.99 1.74 8.14
N SER A 131 -7.06 0.41 8.04
CA SER A 131 -5.89 -0.41 7.74
C SER A 131 -5.38 -0.19 6.31
N THR A 132 -6.22 0.22 5.37
CA THR A 132 -5.77 0.43 3.99
C THR A 132 -4.76 1.58 3.93
N THR A 133 -5.05 2.70 4.59
CA THR A 133 -4.12 3.83 4.68
C THR A 133 -2.91 3.51 5.55
N GLU A 134 -3.09 2.76 6.63
CA GLU A 134 -1.97 2.25 7.44
C GLU A 134 -0.96 1.47 6.60
N GLN A 135 -1.45 0.47 5.84
CA GLN A 135 -0.57 -0.35 5.00
C GLN A 135 -0.04 0.42 3.80
N LEU A 136 -0.74 1.43 3.28
CA LEU A 136 -0.18 2.28 2.24
C LEU A 136 1.11 2.97 2.72
N ILE A 137 1.06 3.62 3.90
CA ILE A 137 2.20 4.35 4.43
C ILE A 137 3.33 3.37 4.74
N TYR A 138 3.03 2.31 5.47
CA TYR A 138 4.02 1.30 5.87
C TYR A 138 4.68 0.61 4.68
N ILE A 139 3.90 0.16 3.69
CA ILE A 139 4.46 -0.52 2.52
C ILE A 139 5.21 0.47 1.64
N THR A 140 4.79 1.72 1.50
CA THR A 140 5.53 2.65 0.64
C THR A 140 6.96 2.87 1.11
N ILE A 141 7.18 2.97 2.43
CA ILE A 141 8.51 3.15 3.02
C ILE A 141 9.38 1.88 3.02
N LYS A 142 8.82 0.69 2.74
CA LYS A 142 9.63 -0.53 2.61
C LYS A 142 10.62 -0.42 1.43
N PRO A 143 11.87 -0.89 1.60
CA PRO A 143 12.87 -0.91 0.53
C PRO A 143 12.39 -1.62 -0.74
N LYS A 144 12.88 -1.17 -1.89
CA LYS A 144 12.60 -1.79 -3.20
C LYS A 144 12.96 -3.28 -3.23
N SER A 145 14.07 -3.65 -2.57
CA SER A 145 14.56 -5.04 -2.50
C SER A 145 13.59 -6.01 -1.82
N GLU A 146 12.82 -5.55 -0.83
CA GLU A 146 11.82 -6.36 -0.13
C GLU A 146 10.56 -6.61 -0.99
N LYS A 147 10.26 -5.69 -1.92
CA LYS A 147 9.07 -5.77 -2.80
C LYS A 147 9.35 -6.56 -4.08
N ASN A 148 10.59 -6.54 -4.54
CA ASN A 148 10.98 -7.15 -5.80
C ASN A 148 10.72 -8.66 -5.83
N ASN A 149 10.26 -9.16 -6.98
CA ASN A 149 10.02 -10.58 -7.25
C ASN A 149 9.00 -11.29 -6.34
N LYS A 150 8.26 -10.56 -5.50
CA LYS A 150 7.21 -11.12 -4.63
C LYS A 150 5.87 -11.23 -5.37
N ARG A 151 5.75 -12.31 -6.16
CA ARG A 151 4.52 -12.64 -6.90
C ARG A 151 3.32 -12.77 -5.95
N PHE A 152 2.16 -12.29 -6.38
CA PHE A 152 0.90 -12.26 -5.61
C PHE A 152 0.89 -11.32 -4.39
N VAL A 153 2.00 -10.62 -4.09
CA VAL A 153 2.14 -9.72 -2.94
C VAL A 153 2.21 -8.27 -3.41
N HIS A 154 3.21 -7.90 -4.22
CA HIS A 154 3.42 -6.53 -4.69
C HIS A 154 3.27 -6.43 -6.21
N SER A 155 2.80 -5.26 -6.66
CA SER A 155 2.75 -4.89 -8.07
C SER A 155 3.51 -3.59 -8.28
N LEU A 156 4.81 -3.70 -8.55
CA LEU A 156 5.60 -2.52 -8.96
C LEU A 156 5.19 -2.12 -10.38
N TYR A 157 4.90 -0.84 -10.61
CA TYR A 157 4.43 -0.37 -11.91
C TYR A 157 5.42 -0.69 -13.05
N GLU A 158 6.72 -0.58 -12.80
CA GLU A 158 7.77 -0.92 -13.77
C GLU A 158 7.71 -2.39 -14.24
N ASN A 159 7.23 -3.29 -13.39
CA ASN A 159 7.04 -4.71 -13.68
C ASN A 159 5.72 -4.92 -14.41
N VAL A 160 4.63 -4.34 -13.88
CA VAL A 160 3.29 -4.47 -14.46
C VAL A 160 3.25 -3.94 -15.89
N ARG A 161 3.79 -2.74 -16.12
CA ARG A 161 3.84 -2.11 -17.45
C ARG A 161 4.57 -2.97 -18.49
N LYS A 162 5.54 -3.78 -18.06
CA LYS A 162 6.32 -4.69 -18.91
C LYS A 162 5.69 -6.08 -19.04
N ASP A 163 4.44 -6.26 -18.61
CA ASP A 163 3.74 -7.55 -18.62
C ASP A 163 4.48 -8.62 -17.79
N ASN A 164 5.13 -8.23 -16.69
CA ASN A 164 5.88 -9.17 -15.85
C ASN A 164 4.92 -10.08 -15.06
N ILE A 165 5.31 -11.34 -14.83
CA ILE A 165 4.56 -12.29 -14.01
C ILE A 165 4.57 -11.97 -12.50
N SER A 166 5.51 -11.13 -12.05
CA SER A 166 5.61 -10.68 -10.65
C SER A 166 4.68 -9.50 -10.40
N HIS A 167 3.42 -9.82 -10.08
CA HIS A 167 2.38 -8.85 -9.73
C HIS A 167 1.35 -9.49 -8.77
N CYS A 168 0.55 -8.65 -8.13
CA CYS A 168 -0.61 -8.98 -7.33
C CYS A 168 -1.89 -8.56 -8.07
N GLY A 169 -2.42 -9.42 -8.93
CA GLY A 169 -3.56 -9.10 -9.78
C GLY A 169 -3.69 -10.02 -10.98
N LYS A 170 -4.32 -9.50 -12.05
CA LYS A 170 -4.52 -10.21 -13.30
C LYS A 170 -4.41 -9.28 -14.50
N TYR A 171 -3.76 -9.76 -15.55
CA TYR A 171 -3.84 -9.16 -16.88
C TYR A 171 -5.10 -9.64 -17.59
N LEU A 172 -5.85 -8.70 -18.15
CA LEU A 172 -7.04 -8.93 -18.94
C LEU A 172 -6.71 -8.52 -20.37
N SER A 173 -6.77 -9.45 -21.32
CA SER A 173 -6.63 -9.09 -22.72
C SER A 173 -7.85 -8.30 -23.16
N ILE A 174 -7.67 -7.36 -24.10
CA ILE A 174 -8.80 -6.62 -24.67
C ILE A 174 -9.77 -7.60 -25.36
N LYS A 175 -9.27 -8.70 -25.92
CA LYS A 175 -10.11 -9.77 -26.46
C LYS A 175 -11.04 -10.37 -25.40
N ASP A 176 -10.52 -10.78 -24.24
CA ASP A 176 -11.33 -11.39 -23.18
C ASP A 176 -12.38 -10.42 -22.64
N ILE A 177 -12.02 -9.13 -22.54
CA ILE A 177 -12.96 -8.07 -22.17
C ILE A 177 -14.05 -7.97 -23.24
N SER A 178 -13.68 -7.74 -24.50
CA SER A 178 -14.64 -7.59 -25.60
C SER A 178 -15.59 -8.79 -25.73
N ASP A 179 -15.07 -10.01 -25.61
CA ASP A 179 -15.86 -11.24 -25.65
C ASP A 179 -16.86 -11.31 -24.48
N ALA A 180 -16.44 -10.95 -23.26
CA ALA A 180 -17.33 -10.90 -22.10
C ALA A 180 -18.41 -9.80 -22.21
N LEU A 181 -18.10 -8.70 -22.89
CA LEU A 181 -19.01 -7.55 -23.04
C LEU A 181 -19.90 -7.64 -24.30
N ALA A 182 -19.64 -8.56 -25.23
CA ALA A 182 -20.29 -8.61 -26.55
C ALA A 182 -21.83 -8.70 -26.47
N LEU A 183 -22.35 -9.55 -25.59
CA LEU A 183 -23.79 -9.80 -25.43
C LEU A 183 -24.52 -8.76 -24.55
N GLN A 184 -23.78 -7.82 -23.95
CA GLN A 184 -24.35 -6.83 -23.04
C GLN A 184 -24.81 -5.59 -23.80
N THR A 185 -26.06 -5.19 -23.58
CA THR A 185 -26.74 -4.15 -24.36
C THR A 185 -26.73 -2.78 -23.70
N ALA A 186 -26.46 -2.69 -22.39
CA ALA A 186 -26.43 -1.43 -21.64
C ALA A 186 -25.23 -1.36 -20.70
N ALA A 187 -24.63 -0.17 -20.61
CA ALA A 187 -23.58 0.14 -19.64
C ALA A 187 -24.19 0.39 -18.24
N PRO A 188 -23.45 0.15 -17.14
CA PRO A 188 -22.07 -0.36 -17.11
C PRO A 188 -21.98 -1.85 -17.44
N TYR A 189 -20.96 -2.22 -18.21
CA TYR A 189 -20.72 -3.58 -18.67
C TYR A 189 -19.96 -4.40 -17.64
N VAL A 190 -20.38 -5.64 -17.38
CA VAL A 190 -19.88 -6.45 -16.28
C VAL A 190 -18.98 -7.59 -16.78
N MET A 191 -17.78 -7.74 -16.21
CA MET A 191 -16.89 -8.86 -16.49
C MET A 191 -16.47 -9.55 -15.18
N PRO A 192 -16.70 -10.87 -15.03
CA PRO A 192 -16.17 -11.62 -13.90
C PRO A 192 -14.66 -11.84 -14.08
N VAL A 193 -13.91 -11.63 -13.01
CA VAL A 193 -12.45 -11.81 -12.95
C VAL A 193 -12.12 -12.57 -11.68
N ASN A 194 -11.16 -13.49 -11.76
CA ASN A 194 -10.66 -14.26 -10.63
C ASN A 194 -9.14 -14.24 -10.57
N PHE A 195 -8.60 -14.13 -9.36
CA PHE A 195 -7.17 -14.24 -9.06
C PHE A 195 -6.93 -14.44 -7.56
N SER A 196 -5.70 -14.81 -7.23
CA SER A 196 -5.24 -15.07 -5.86
C SER A 196 -4.38 -13.91 -5.36
N VAL A 197 -4.46 -13.64 -4.06
CA VAL A 197 -3.70 -12.62 -3.35
C VAL A 197 -3.00 -13.27 -2.16
N SER A 198 -1.71 -12.97 -1.96
CA SER A 198 -0.96 -13.44 -0.80
C SER A 198 -0.57 -12.25 0.07
N ILE A 199 -0.98 -12.23 1.33
CA ILE A 199 -0.72 -11.18 2.32
C ILE A 199 0.29 -11.72 3.34
N PRO A 200 1.58 -11.38 3.23
CA PRO A 200 2.56 -11.66 4.28
C PRO A 200 2.13 -11.00 5.59
N LEU A 201 2.34 -11.67 6.73
CA LEU A 201 1.96 -11.08 8.01
C LEU A 201 2.88 -9.89 8.38
N ASP A 202 4.15 -9.93 8.01
CA ASP A 202 5.11 -8.83 8.16
C ASP A 202 4.82 -7.62 7.27
N ASP A 203 3.88 -7.73 6.32
CA ASP A 203 3.34 -6.59 5.56
C ASP A 203 2.17 -5.91 6.27
N ILE A 204 1.66 -6.47 7.38
CA ILE A 204 0.64 -5.84 8.21
C ILE A 204 1.36 -5.11 9.36
N LEU A 205 1.23 -3.78 9.43
CA LEU A 205 2.00 -2.93 10.36
C LEU A 205 2.03 -3.44 11.81
N ILE A 206 0.91 -3.92 12.33
CA ILE A 206 0.81 -4.42 13.72
C ILE A 206 1.71 -5.63 14.02
N PHE A 207 2.13 -6.36 12.98
CA PHE A 207 3.02 -7.52 13.05
C PHE A 207 4.44 -7.22 12.54
N SER A 208 4.74 -5.98 12.15
CA SER A 208 6.00 -5.59 11.51
C SER A 208 7.28 -6.00 12.26
N ALA A 209 7.24 -6.02 13.60
CA ALA A 209 8.36 -6.44 14.43
C ALA A 209 8.22 -7.86 15.02
N PHE A 210 7.17 -8.61 14.68
CA PHE A 210 7.02 -10.00 15.12
C PHE A 210 7.84 -10.94 14.27
N SER A 211 8.92 -11.45 14.84
CA SER A 211 9.66 -12.58 14.29
C SER A 211 8.96 -13.90 14.65
N GLU A 212 8.93 -14.22 15.94
CA GLU A 212 8.48 -15.50 16.49
C GLU A 212 7.42 -15.29 17.58
N TYR A 213 6.35 -16.07 17.50
CA TYR A 213 5.25 -16.07 18.46
C TYR A 213 5.20 -17.42 19.21
N PRO A 214 5.45 -17.44 20.53
CA PRO A 214 5.42 -18.66 21.34
C PRO A 214 3.98 -19.14 21.63
N ASN A 215 3.43 -19.97 20.74
CA ASN A 215 2.10 -20.58 20.90
C ASN A 215 1.96 -21.32 22.23
N SER A 216 2.99 -22.07 22.64
CA SER A 216 2.94 -22.92 23.85
C SER A 216 2.87 -22.13 25.16
N LEU A 217 3.27 -20.85 25.14
CA LEU A 217 3.24 -19.97 26.31
C LEU A 217 1.99 -19.10 26.30
N PHE A 218 1.73 -18.45 25.17
CA PHE A 218 0.70 -17.42 25.10
C PHE A 218 -0.62 -17.95 24.53
N GLY A 219 -0.64 -19.09 23.85
CA GLY A 219 -1.84 -19.68 23.29
C GLY A 219 -2.26 -19.04 21.97
N ASN A 220 -3.53 -19.21 21.59
CA ASN A 220 -3.95 -18.94 20.22
C ASN A 220 -4.15 -17.46 19.88
N LEU A 221 -3.64 -17.05 18.72
CA LEU A 221 -3.83 -15.74 18.10
C LEU A 221 -4.66 -15.86 16.81
N LYS A 222 -5.63 -14.97 16.63
CA LYS A 222 -6.46 -14.90 15.42
C LYS A 222 -6.56 -13.47 14.93
N ILE A 223 -6.71 -13.30 13.63
CA ILE A 223 -7.06 -12.04 12.99
C ILE A 223 -8.46 -12.12 12.40
N LYS A 224 -9.23 -11.06 12.62
CA LYS A 224 -10.51 -10.82 11.98
C LYS A 224 -10.41 -9.55 11.17
N PHE A 225 -10.80 -9.59 9.90
CA PHE A 225 -10.69 -8.42 9.03
C PHE A 225 -11.82 -8.34 8.00
N LYS A 226 -11.98 -7.16 7.41
CA LYS A 226 -12.81 -6.92 6.21
C LYS A 226 -11.96 -6.43 5.05
N ILE A 227 -12.50 -6.58 3.85
CA ILE A 227 -11.82 -6.22 2.59
C ILE A 227 -12.26 -4.82 2.15
N ASN A 228 -11.31 -4.05 1.61
CA ASN A 228 -11.57 -2.78 0.95
C ASN A 228 -11.60 -2.97 -0.58
N PRO A 229 -12.77 -3.00 -1.24
CA PRO A 229 -12.82 -3.11 -2.71
C PRO A 229 -12.31 -1.84 -3.43
N ASN A 230 -12.17 -0.71 -2.72
CA ASN A 230 -11.67 0.51 -3.32
C ASN A 230 -10.14 0.57 -3.39
N SER A 231 -9.41 -0.37 -2.78
CA SER A 231 -7.94 -0.39 -2.80
C SER A 231 -7.35 -0.96 -4.10
N PHE A 232 -8.18 -1.64 -4.90
CA PHE A 232 -7.79 -2.12 -6.22
C PHE A 232 -7.44 -0.97 -7.16
N VAL A 233 -6.51 -1.25 -8.08
CA VAL A 233 -6.03 -0.35 -9.12
C VAL A 233 -6.09 -1.03 -10.49
N PHE A 234 -6.11 -0.23 -11.55
CA PHE A 234 -5.96 -0.70 -12.91
C PHE A 234 -4.99 0.20 -13.69
N CYS A 235 -4.36 -0.36 -14.72
CA CYS A 235 -3.54 0.43 -15.64
C CYS A 235 -3.46 -0.23 -17.02
N LYS A 236 -3.10 0.57 -18.04
CA LYS A 236 -2.81 0.06 -19.38
C LYS A 236 -1.40 -0.53 -19.40
N ILE A 237 -1.26 -1.73 -19.96
CA ILE A 237 0.06 -2.32 -20.21
C ILE A 237 0.65 -1.71 -21.47
N ASP A 238 1.96 -1.52 -21.51
CA ASP A 238 2.63 -0.95 -22.68
C ASP A 238 2.28 -1.79 -23.92
N PRO A 239 1.51 -1.24 -24.87
CA PRO A 239 1.01 -2.02 -25.98
C PRO A 239 2.13 -2.55 -26.88
N ILE A 240 3.28 -1.88 -26.94
CA ILE A 240 4.44 -2.41 -27.69
C ILE A 240 4.94 -3.67 -27.03
N ILE A 241 5.18 -3.62 -25.72
CA ILE A 241 5.76 -4.74 -24.97
C ILE A 241 4.79 -5.92 -24.99
N SER A 242 3.52 -5.67 -24.73
CA SER A 242 2.52 -6.74 -24.67
C SER A 242 2.25 -7.35 -26.06
N MET A 243 2.20 -6.53 -27.13
CA MET A 243 2.06 -7.04 -28.49
C MET A 243 3.28 -7.84 -28.92
N ALA A 244 4.49 -7.38 -28.57
CA ALA A 244 5.72 -8.09 -28.89
C ALA A 244 5.73 -9.48 -28.24
N ARG A 245 5.36 -9.54 -26.96
CA ARG A 245 5.27 -10.81 -26.24
C ARG A 245 4.19 -11.72 -26.82
N TYR A 246 3.00 -11.19 -27.10
CA TYR A 246 1.92 -11.94 -27.74
C TYR A 246 2.36 -12.52 -29.09
N TYR A 247 3.04 -11.72 -29.91
CA TYR A 247 3.58 -12.14 -31.20
C TYR A 247 4.63 -13.23 -31.04
N THR A 248 5.55 -13.11 -30.08
CA THR A 248 6.57 -14.14 -29.81
C THR A 248 5.95 -15.47 -29.38
N ILE A 249 4.95 -15.43 -28.49
CA ILE A 249 4.29 -16.64 -27.97
C ILE A 249 3.45 -17.33 -29.05
N ASN A 250 2.72 -16.57 -29.86
CA ASN A 250 1.75 -17.10 -30.83
C ASN A 250 2.27 -17.09 -32.27
N LYS A 251 3.60 -17.01 -32.46
CA LYS A 251 4.21 -16.81 -33.78
C LYS A 251 3.75 -17.84 -34.80
N ASP A 252 3.77 -19.12 -34.45
CA ASP A 252 3.44 -20.21 -35.38
C ASP A 252 1.95 -20.21 -35.75
N GLU A 253 1.06 -19.94 -34.79
CA GLU A 253 -0.37 -19.78 -35.03
C GLU A 253 -0.65 -18.57 -35.93
N LEU A 254 -0.01 -17.43 -35.66
CA LEU A 254 -0.16 -16.21 -36.47
C LEU A 254 0.39 -16.39 -37.89
N LEU A 255 1.47 -17.15 -38.07
CA LEU A 255 2.00 -17.53 -39.38
C LEU A 255 1.00 -18.38 -40.16
N SER A 256 0.28 -19.28 -39.49
CA SER A 256 -0.76 -20.11 -40.11
C SER A 256 -2.04 -19.36 -40.46
N LEU A 257 -2.35 -18.26 -39.75
CA LEU A 257 -3.59 -17.49 -39.93
C LEU A 257 -3.56 -16.50 -41.11
N GLY A 258 -2.43 -16.40 -41.82
CA GLY A 258 -2.28 -15.68 -43.09
C GLY A 258 -1.51 -14.35 -43.01
N GLN A 259 -0.92 -13.94 -44.15
CA GLN A 259 0.00 -12.79 -44.25
C GLN A 259 -0.60 -11.44 -43.86
N ASN A 260 -1.92 -11.28 -43.90
CA ASN A 260 -2.57 -9.99 -43.64
C ASN A 260 -2.50 -9.59 -42.15
N LYS A 261 -2.65 -10.54 -41.21
CA LYS A 261 -2.52 -10.24 -39.77
C LYS A 261 -1.09 -9.84 -39.39
N LEU A 262 -0.09 -10.48 -40.02
CA LEU A 262 1.32 -10.16 -39.82
C LEU A 262 1.67 -8.75 -40.33
N LYS A 263 1.12 -8.36 -41.48
CA LYS A 263 1.29 -7.00 -42.02
C LYS A 263 0.71 -5.94 -41.09
N ASP A 264 -0.46 -6.22 -40.50
CA ASP A 264 -1.08 -5.31 -39.53
C ASP A 264 -0.24 -5.19 -38.24
N ILE A 265 0.31 -6.30 -37.73
CA ILE A 265 1.21 -6.28 -36.55
C ILE A 265 2.54 -5.55 -36.87
N ASP A 266 3.12 -5.75 -38.05
CA ASP A 266 4.31 -5.01 -38.50
C ASP A 266 4.02 -3.51 -38.63
N LEU A 267 2.84 -3.14 -39.16
CA LEU A 267 2.38 -1.75 -39.23
C LEU A 267 2.27 -1.12 -37.84
N PHE A 268 1.75 -1.87 -36.86
CA PHE A 268 1.69 -1.44 -35.46
C PHE A 268 3.09 -1.07 -34.95
N PHE A 269 4.09 -1.95 -35.07
CA PHE A 269 5.44 -1.66 -34.55
C PHE A 269 6.14 -0.50 -35.27
N ARG A 270 5.95 -0.36 -36.58
CA ARG A 270 6.56 0.75 -37.36
C ARG A 270 5.97 2.11 -36.99
N ASN A 271 4.66 2.16 -36.76
CA ASN A 271 3.94 3.42 -36.64
C ASN A 271 3.55 3.77 -35.20
N TRP A 272 3.79 2.88 -34.24
CA TRP A 272 3.54 3.16 -32.84
C TRP A 272 4.49 4.27 -32.35
N SER A 273 3.96 5.48 -32.25
CA SER A 273 4.69 6.68 -31.80
C SER A 273 3.98 7.38 -30.63
N LEU A 274 3.10 6.67 -29.94
CA LEU A 274 2.11 7.26 -29.03
C LEU A 274 2.55 7.31 -27.55
N THR A 275 3.81 7.56 -27.26
CA THR A 275 4.32 7.64 -25.88
C THR A 275 3.63 8.72 -25.01
N PHE A 276 2.66 9.48 -25.53
CA PHE A 276 2.14 10.69 -24.91
C PHE A 276 0.61 10.85 -24.83
N GLN A 277 -0.22 9.87 -25.21
CA GLN A 277 -1.67 10.11 -25.30
C GLN A 277 -2.57 9.39 -24.29
N TYR A 278 -2.08 8.40 -23.54
CA TYR A 278 -2.88 7.65 -22.55
C TYR A 278 -2.21 7.66 -21.16
N THR A 279 -2.97 7.32 -20.12
CA THR A 279 -2.50 7.32 -18.73
C THR A 279 -1.50 6.18 -18.47
N ASN A 280 -0.24 6.53 -18.16
CA ASN A 280 0.87 5.62 -17.85
C ASN A 280 1.14 5.58 -16.34
N MET A 281 0.12 5.30 -15.54
CA MET A 281 0.25 5.16 -14.09
C MET A 281 -0.85 4.24 -13.56
N PHE A 282 -0.76 3.81 -12.30
CA PHE A 282 -1.88 3.15 -11.67
C PHE A 282 -3.05 4.12 -11.49
N THR A 283 -4.25 3.65 -11.78
CA THR A 283 -5.49 4.38 -11.55
C THR A 283 -6.31 3.63 -10.51
N GLN A 284 -6.78 4.33 -9.49
CA GLN A 284 -7.66 3.74 -8.50
C GLN A 284 -8.96 3.26 -9.16
N ILE A 285 -9.44 2.07 -8.79
CA ILE A 285 -10.78 1.64 -9.17
C ILE A 285 -11.81 2.71 -8.76
N GLY A 286 -12.74 2.99 -9.68
CA GLY A 286 -13.73 4.04 -9.56
C GLY A 286 -13.25 5.42 -10.05
N CYS A 287 -11.96 5.63 -10.27
CA CYS A 287 -11.45 6.82 -10.94
C CYS A 287 -11.39 6.62 -12.47
N THR A 288 -11.35 7.73 -13.20
CA THR A 288 -11.26 7.76 -14.66
C THR A 288 -9.81 7.83 -15.12
N ALA A 289 -9.47 7.12 -16.20
CA ALA A 289 -8.18 7.25 -16.88
C ALA A 289 -8.33 7.24 -18.41
N ASP A 290 -7.42 7.90 -19.10
CA ASP A 290 -7.33 7.85 -20.55
C ASP A 290 -6.75 6.49 -20.95
N LEU A 291 -7.59 5.62 -21.52
CA LEU A 291 -7.19 4.29 -21.99
C LEU A 291 -7.28 4.20 -23.50
N VAL A 292 -6.40 3.41 -24.10
CA VAL A 292 -6.53 2.99 -25.49
C VAL A 292 -7.73 2.05 -25.62
N THR A 293 -8.79 2.54 -26.27
CA THR A 293 -10.08 1.85 -26.50
C THR A 293 -10.26 1.33 -27.93
N GLY A 294 -9.38 1.72 -28.85
CA GLY A 294 -9.40 1.26 -30.22
C GLY A 294 -8.02 1.27 -30.85
N VAL A 295 -7.73 0.25 -31.63
CA VAL A 295 -6.53 0.18 -32.47
C VAL A 295 -6.95 -0.44 -33.80
N ARG A 296 -6.75 0.27 -34.90
CA ARG A 296 -7.14 -0.19 -36.24
C ARG A 296 -6.19 0.28 -37.32
N ALA A 297 -6.17 -0.47 -38.42
CA ALA A 297 -5.43 -0.11 -39.62
C ALA A 297 -6.43 0.36 -40.69
N GLU A 298 -6.43 1.65 -41.02
CA GLU A 298 -7.35 2.25 -42.00
C GLU A 298 -6.66 2.43 -43.36
N GLU A 299 -7.28 1.99 -44.46
CA GLU A 299 -6.73 2.20 -45.80
C GLU A 299 -6.84 3.67 -46.21
N GLN A 300 -5.70 4.30 -46.51
CA GLN A 300 -5.61 5.73 -46.83
C GLN A 300 -5.77 5.99 -48.33
N THR A 301 -5.47 4.99 -49.19
CA THR A 301 -5.51 5.11 -50.65
C THR A 301 -5.87 3.78 -51.32
N PRO A 302 -6.39 3.79 -52.58
CA PRO A 302 -6.64 2.58 -53.38
C PRO A 302 -5.40 1.72 -53.67
N SER A 303 -4.20 2.24 -53.39
CA SER A 303 -2.93 1.52 -53.50
C SER A 303 -2.64 0.54 -52.34
N GLY A 304 -3.53 0.46 -51.35
CA GLY A 304 -3.43 -0.49 -50.22
C GLY A 304 -2.53 -0.04 -49.07
N LEU A 305 -2.15 1.24 -49.00
CA LEU A 305 -1.40 1.80 -47.88
C LEU A 305 -2.34 1.99 -46.68
N LYS A 306 -2.02 1.37 -45.54
CA LYS A 306 -2.80 1.49 -44.30
C LYS A 306 -2.14 2.46 -43.32
N ASN A 307 -2.93 3.31 -42.68
CA ASN A 307 -2.53 4.07 -41.50
C ASN A 307 -2.85 3.32 -40.23
N PHE A 308 -2.04 3.59 -39.22
CA PHE A 308 -2.34 3.20 -37.86
C PHE A 308 -3.20 4.27 -37.17
N VAL A 309 -4.37 3.88 -36.65
CA VAL A 309 -5.26 4.75 -35.88
C VAL A 309 -5.45 4.17 -34.48
N CYS A 310 -5.31 5.03 -33.48
CA CYS A 310 -5.45 4.71 -32.07
C CYS A 310 -6.51 5.62 -31.46
N ASP A 311 -7.56 5.04 -30.88
CA ASP A 311 -8.59 5.78 -30.17
C ASP A 311 -8.31 5.72 -28.67
N ILE A 312 -8.34 6.89 -28.04
CA ILE A 312 -8.19 7.03 -26.61
C ILE A 312 -9.45 7.69 -26.06
N ARG A 313 -9.97 7.11 -24.98
CA ARG A 313 -11.15 7.61 -24.29
C ARG A 313 -10.94 7.55 -22.79
N LEU A 314 -11.64 8.42 -22.10
CA LEU A 314 -11.77 8.37 -20.65
C LEU A 314 -12.61 7.14 -20.27
N VAL A 315 -12.04 6.23 -19.49
CA VAL A 315 -12.68 4.98 -19.05
C VAL A 315 -12.65 4.90 -17.53
N THR A 316 -13.76 4.48 -16.95
CA THR A 316 -13.89 4.14 -15.53
C THR A 316 -14.03 2.64 -15.38
N VAL A 317 -13.14 2.04 -14.58
CA VAL A 317 -13.29 0.66 -14.12
C VAL A 317 -13.70 0.67 -12.66
N SER A 318 -14.82 0.02 -12.33
CA SER A 318 -15.35 -0.04 -10.97
C SER A 318 -15.62 -1.49 -10.54
N VAL A 319 -15.82 -1.73 -9.25
CA VAL A 319 -16.16 -3.06 -8.71
C VAL A 319 -17.64 -3.09 -8.35
N ARG A 320 -18.40 -4.00 -8.94
CA ARG A 320 -19.82 -4.20 -8.61
C ARG A 320 -19.99 -4.96 -7.31
N ASN A 321 -19.28 -6.08 -7.19
CA ASN A 321 -19.22 -6.94 -6.02
C ASN A 321 -18.01 -7.88 -6.14
N TYR A 322 -17.68 -8.53 -5.03
CA TYR A 322 -16.68 -9.58 -4.98
C TYR A 322 -17.15 -10.70 -4.03
N ALA A 323 -16.52 -11.86 -4.16
CA ALA A 323 -16.65 -12.98 -3.24
C ALA A 323 -15.27 -13.59 -3.00
N ILE A 324 -14.96 -13.87 -1.74
CA ILE A 324 -13.81 -14.70 -1.37
C ILE A 324 -14.25 -16.15 -1.53
N THR A 325 -13.67 -16.86 -2.49
CA THR A 325 -14.00 -18.25 -2.76
C THR A 325 -13.24 -19.21 -1.87
N ALA A 326 -12.00 -18.85 -1.50
CA ALA A 326 -11.20 -19.58 -0.54
C ALA A 326 -10.26 -18.63 0.21
N ALA A 327 -9.91 -18.97 1.44
CA ALA A 327 -8.75 -18.40 2.11
C ALA A 327 -8.02 -19.45 2.94
N VAL A 328 -6.71 -19.30 3.00
CA VAL A 328 -5.81 -20.22 3.69
C VAL A 328 -4.74 -19.40 4.40
N ALA A 329 -4.51 -19.69 5.68
CA ALA A 329 -3.34 -19.20 6.40
C ALA A 329 -2.19 -20.20 6.26
N ASN A 330 -1.10 -19.79 5.64
CA ASN A 330 0.13 -20.57 5.51
C ASN A 330 1.10 -20.14 6.61
N MET A 331 1.12 -20.91 7.70
CA MET A 331 1.86 -20.55 8.90
C MET A 331 3.12 -21.39 9.04
N CYS A 332 4.27 -20.73 9.10
CA CYS A 332 5.58 -21.33 9.31
C CYS A 332 5.80 -21.65 10.78
N ARG A 333 6.16 -22.89 11.10
CA ARG A 333 6.22 -23.38 12.49
C ARG A 333 7.33 -24.39 12.71
N TYR A 334 7.66 -24.58 13.98
CA TYR A 334 8.52 -25.65 14.47
C TYR A 334 8.21 -25.94 15.93
N LYS A 335 8.69 -27.09 16.41
CA LYS A 335 8.68 -27.44 17.84
C LYS A 335 10.00 -27.05 18.46
N ALA A 336 9.95 -26.57 19.70
CA ALA A 336 11.15 -26.21 20.43
C ALA A 336 11.56 -27.36 21.34
N SER A 337 12.87 -27.49 21.62
CA SER A 337 13.33 -28.49 22.57
C SER A 337 12.72 -28.23 23.97
N GLU A 338 12.44 -29.29 24.72
CA GLU A 338 11.85 -29.18 26.05
C GLU A 338 12.73 -28.34 27.01
N GLU A 339 14.06 -28.42 26.86
CA GLU A 339 15.00 -27.59 27.59
C GLU A 339 14.84 -26.10 27.23
N CYS A 340 14.70 -25.78 25.95
CA CYS A 340 14.45 -24.41 25.49
C CYS A 340 13.12 -23.89 26.02
N LEU A 341 12.04 -24.67 25.91
CA LEU A 341 10.72 -24.27 26.41
C LEU A 341 10.72 -23.98 27.91
N ASN A 342 11.39 -24.82 28.71
CA ASN A 342 11.47 -24.60 30.15
C ASN A 342 12.28 -23.35 30.52
N ARG A 343 13.39 -23.09 29.80
CA ARG A 343 14.17 -21.84 29.98
C ARG A 343 13.33 -20.60 29.63
N VAL A 344 12.64 -20.62 28.50
CA VAL A 344 11.82 -19.49 28.05
C VAL A 344 10.62 -19.27 28.98
N ARG A 345 9.98 -20.35 29.45
CA ARG A 345 8.90 -20.29 30.46
C ARG A 345 9.40 -19.69 31.76
N GLN A 346 10.59 -20.09 32.24
CA GLN A 346 11.19 -19.52 33.43
C GLN A 346 11.51 -18.04 33.24
N PHE A 347 12.06 -17.65 32.09
CA PHE A 347 12.41 -16.27 31.79
C PHE A 347 11.18 -15.36 31.81
N TYR A 348 10.11 -15.73 31.11
CA TYR A 348 8.89 -14.92 31.04
C TYR A 348 7.96 -15.09 32.26
N SER A 349 8.23 -16.04 33.17
CA SER A 349 7.45 -16.17 34.41
C SER A 349 7.52 -14.94 35.33
N THR A 350 8.59 -14.14 35.19
CA THR A 350 8.83 -12.94 36.00
C THR A 350 8.91 -11.66 35.17
N ARG A 351 8.80 -11.77 33.84
CA ARG A 351 8.99 -10.66 32.90
C ARG A 351 7.97 -10.73 31.77
N PRO A 352 7.34 -9.62 31.36
CA PRO A 352 6.49 -9.64 30.19
C PRO A 352 7.32 -9.86 28.92
N PHE A 353 6.74 -10.58 27.95
CA PHE A 353 7.26 -10.64 26.59
C PHE A 353 6.75 -9.41 25.84
N VAL A 354 7.68 -8.55 25.41
CA VAL A 354 7.37 -7.26 24.78
C VAL A 354 7.80 -7.28 23.31
N VAL A 355 6.89 -6.91 22.41
CA VAL A 355 7.21 -6.69 21.00
C VAL A 355 6.81 -5.25 20.64
N PRO A 356 7.75 -4.40 20.19
CA PRO A 356 7.41 -3.05 19.73
C PRO A 356 6.52 -3.15 18.48
N ALA A 357 5.63 -2.19 18.30
CA ALA A 357 4.79 -2.06 17.14
C ALA A 357 4.50 -0.59 16.87
N GLN A 358 3.77 -0.33 15.79
CA GLN A 358 3.29 1.00 15.48
C GLN A 358 1.83 0.93 15.07
N ARG A 359 1.14 2.05 15.26
CA ARG A 359 -0.24 2.27 14.85
C ARG A 359 -0.34 3.59 14.11
N ILE A 360 -1.12 3.59 13.03
CA ILE A 360 -1.42 4.83 12.31
C ILE A 360 -2.85 5.25 12.61
N GLU A 361 -3.03 6.52 12.97
CA GLU A 361 -4.34 7.16 13.09
C GLU A 361 -4.54 8.20 12.00
N THR A 362 -5.75 8.29 11.44
CA THR A 362 -6.07 9.17 10.33
C THR A 362 -7.05 10.27 10.73
N TRP A 363 -6.73 11.50 10.33
CA TRP A 363 -7.44 12.72 10.68
C TRP A 363 -7.71 13.53 9.42
N ALA A 364 -8.97 13.65 9.02
CA ALA A 364 -9.34 14.53 7.92
C ALA A 364 -9.36 15.99 8.37
N PHE A 365 -8.77 16.88 7.58
CA PHE A 365 -8.93 18.32 7.79
C PHE A 365 -10.37 18.78 7.47
N PRO A 366 -10.88 19.84 8.12
CA PRO A 366 -12.26 20.25 7.95
C PRO A 366 -12.54 20.90 6.58
N SER A 367 -11.52 21.50 5.96
CA SER A 367 -11.61 22.15 4.65
C SER A 367 -10.50 21.71 3.69
N GLY A 368 -10.87 21.57 2.41
CA GLY A 368 -9.94 21.30 1.31
C GLY A 368 -9.25 22.54 0.75
N ALA A 369 -8.56 22.36 -0.37
CA ALA A 369 -7.89 23.46 -1.07
C ALA A 369 -8.88 24.47 -1.65
N THR A 370 -8.44 25.71 -1.78
CA THR A 370 -9.15 26.81 -2.45
C THR A 370 -8.34 27.29 -3.66
N LEU A 371 -8.94 28.15 -4.50
CA LEU A 371 -8.23 28.77 -5.63
C LEU A 371 -6.93 29.50 -5.21
N THR A 372 -6.91 30.05 -3.98
CA THR A 372 -5.75 30.75 -3.43
C THR A 372 -4.77 29.83 -2.71
N GLY A 373 -4.99 28.51 -2.71
CA GLY A 373 -4.17 27.52 -2.03
C GLY A 373 -4.86 26.87 -0.84
N LEU A 374 -4.06 26.21 -0.02
CA LEU A 374 -4.50 25.41 1.11
C LEU A 374 -4.21 26.17 2.40
N ARG A 375 -5.25 26.33 3.25
CA ARG A 375 -5.11 26.79 4.63
C ARG A 375 -6.22 26.17 5.46
N THR A 376 -5.86 25.26 6.36
CA THR A 376 -6.81 24.48 7.14
C THR A 376 -6.21 24.11 8.49
N SER A 377 -7.05 23.95 9.51
CA SER A 377 -6.60 23.62 10.85
C SER A 377 -7.50 22.58 11.49
N GLN A 378 -6.91 21.59 12.16
CA GLN A 378 -7.62 20.55 12.89
C GLN A 378 -7.08 20.45 14.32
N ASN A 379 -7.98 20.35 15.31
CA ASN A 379 -7.58 20.07 16.68
C ASN A 379 -7.50 18.55 16.87
N ILE A 380 -6.33 18.06 17.24
CA ILE A 380 -6.09 16.63 17.46
C ILE A 380 -5.62 16.43 18.90
N PRO A 381 -6.22 15.49 19.65
CA PRO A 381 -5.64 15.05 20.91
C PRO A 381 -4.39 14.23 20.59
N LEU A 382 -3.21 14.82 20.74
CA LEU A 382 -1.97 14.05 20.69
C LEU A 382 -1.82 13.43 22.09
N SER A 383 -2.42 12.25 22.27
CA SER A 383 -2.42 11.52 23.54
C SER A 383 -0.99 11.15 23.96
N HIS A 384 -0.82 10.57 25.16
CA HIS A 384 0.46 10.14 25.76
C HIS A 384 1.40 9.30 24.90
N VAL A 385 1.01 8.94 23.68
CA VAL A 385 1.84 8.23 22.72
C VAL A 385 2.66 9.21 21.89
N THR A 386 3.96 9.01 21.98
CA THR A 386 4.99 9.61 21.14
C THR A 386 4.59 9.57 19.66
N VAL A 387 4.21 10.71 19.08
CA VAL A 387 4.08 10.82 17.63
C VAL A 387 5.48 10.95 17.06
N THR A 388 5.95 9.89 16.42
CA THR A 388 7.27 9.83 15.79
C THR A 388 7.25 10.51 14.42
N VAL A 389 6.15 10.31 13.68
CA VAL A 389 6.01 10.77 12.30
C VAL A 389 4.58 11.26 12.03
N MET A 390 4.48 12.38 11.30
CA MET A 390 3.25 12.84 10.68
C MET A 390 3.34 12.67 9.16
N CYS A 391 2.30 12.12 8.54
CA CYS A 391 2.19 11.97 7.09
C CYS A 391 0.99 12.76 6.56
N LEU A 392 1.14 13.46 5.43
CA LEU A 392 0.06 14.17 4.76
C LEU A 392 -0.28 13.50 3.43
N LEU A 393 -1.56 13.18 3.24
CA LEU A 393 -2.12 12.60 2.03
C LEU A 393 -3.07 13.59 1.36
N PHE A 394 -3.05 13.59 0.03
CA PHE A 394 -3.74 14.58 -0.80
C PHE A 394 -4.55 13.88 -1.90
N ALA A 395 -5.75 13.43 -1.56
CA ALA A 395 -6.67 12.86 -2.54
C ALA A 395 -7.21 13.95 -3.48
N LYS A 396 -7.31 13.63 -4.77
CA LYS A 396 -8.03 14.40 -5.81
C LYS A 396 -9.46 13.90 -6.00
N ASP A 397 -9.72 12.65 -5.67
CA ASP A 397 -11.04 12.03 -5.70
C ASP A 397 -11.32 11.37 -4.35
N ALA A 398 -12.55 11.46 -3.83
CA ALA A 398 -12.96 10.77 -2.61
C ALA A 398 -12.82 9.24 -2.69
N ARG A 399 -12.69 8.67 -3.90
CA ARG A 399 -12.45 7.25 -4.15
C ARG A 399 -10.98 6.84 -4.02
N GLN A 400 -10.04 7.77 -4.06
CA GLN A 400 -8.60 7.48 -3.96
C GLN A 400 -8.24 7.03 -2.56
N THR A 401 -7.59 5.87 -2.46
CA THR A 401 -7.16 5.25 -1.19
C THR A 401 -5.69 4.84 -1.20
N THR A 402 -5.13 4.50 -2.37
CA THR A 402 -3.73 4.04 -2.53
C THR A 402 -2.96 4.74 -3.66
N CYS A 403 -3.66 5.55 -4.47
CA CYS A 403 -3.09 6.32 -5.56
C CYS A 403 -3.14 7.83 -5.26
N PHE A 404 -2.03 8.39 -4.78
CA PHE A 404 -1.88 9.81 -4.45
C PHE A 404 -0.79 10.46 -5.29
N GLU A 405 -1.10 11.61 -5.86
CA GLU A 405 -0.17 12.37 -6.69
C GLU A 405 0.37 13.60 -5.94
N ASN A 406 1.55 14.05 -6.35
CA ASN A 406 2.08 15.33 -5.89
C ASN A 406 1.17 16.48 -6.32
N LEU A 407 0.74 17.25 -5.33
CA LEU A 407 -0.09 18.43 -5.47
C LEU A 407 0.60 19.61 -6.18
N CYS A 408 1.94 19.64 -6.23
CA CYS A 408 2.77 20.71 -6.80
C CYS A 408 2.58 22.08 -6.13
N TYR A 409 2.77 22.16 -4.81
CA TYR A 409 2.65 23.40 -4.05
C TYR A 409 4.00 23.84 -3.48
N GLN A 410 4.07 25.13 -3.21
CA GLN A 410 5.17 25.84 -2.57
C GLN A 410 4.71 26.47 -1.27
N ASN A 411 5.68 26.80 -0.42
CA ASN A 411 5.45 27.28 0.94
C ASN A 411 4.54 26.36 1.77
N MET A 412 4.65 25.06 1.52
CA MET A 412 3.99 24.04 2.31
C MET A 412 4.60 24.04 3.72
N GLN A 413 3.76 24.25 4.73
CA GLN A 413 4.16 24.27 6.14
C GLN A 413 3.06 23.67 7.02
N LEU A 414 3.49 22.86 7.98
CA LEU A 414 2.68 22.38 9.10
C LEU A 414 3.11 23.13 10.36
N SER A 415 2.17 23.63 11.14
CA SER A 415 2.44 24.33 12.40
C SER A 415 1.56 23.85 13.54
N THR A 416 2.15 23.73 14.72
CA THR A 416 1.52 23.29 15.97
C THR A 416 2.03 24.13 17.13
N LEU A 417 1.16 24.44 18.09
CA LEU A 417 1.52 25.20 19.30
C LEU A 417 2.27 26.53 19.02
N GLY A 418 1.96 27.16 17.87
CA GLY A 418 2.61 28.41 17.44
C GLY A 418 4.04 28.25 16.89
N ARG A 419 4.49 27.02 16.61
CA ARG A 419 5.77 26.72 15.96
C ARG A 419 5.53 25.98 14.64
N ASN A 420 6.37 26.23 13.66
CA ASN A 420 6.41 25.41 12.44
C ASN A 420 7.18 24.12 12.75
N PHE A 421 6.76 22.99 12.19
CA PHE A 421 7.53 21.74 12.29
C PHE A 421 8.87 21.82 11.57
N LEU A 422 8.90 22.53 10.44
CA LEU A 422 10.11 22.82 9.69
C LEU A 422 10.38 24.32 9.72
N ASP A 423 11.64 24.68 9.93
CA ASP A 423 12.09 26.08 9.99
C ASP A 423 11.94 26.82 8.64
N PHE A 424 11.85 26.07 7.54
CA PHE A 424 11.71 26.62 6.18
C PHE A 424 10.44 26.14 5.49
N PRO A 425 9.84 26.97 4.61
CA PRO A 425 8.74 26.57 3.75
C PRO A 425 9.17 25.55 2.69
N MET A 426 8.42 24.45 2.53
CA MET A 426 8.73 23.42 1.54
C MET A 426 8.14 23.74 0.16
N ASN A 427 8.88 23.37 -0.89
CA ASN A 427 8.38 23.29 -2.27
C ASN A 427 8.40 21.82 -2.70
N THR A 428 7.25 21.26 -3.04
CA THR A 428 7.11 19.81 -3.27
C THR A 428 7.78 19.29 -4.53
N LEU A 429 8.41 20.15 -5.34
CA LEU A 429 9.14 19.78 -6.56
C LEU A 429 10.65 20.08 -6.49
N ASN A 430 11.16 20.61 -5.37
CA ASN A 430 12.58 20.97 -5.29
C ASN A 430 13.45 19.83 -4.74
N GLU A 431 14.75 19.90 -5.03
CA GLU A 431 15.73 18.89 -4.60
C GLU A 431 15.82 18.79 -3.07
N GLN A 432 15.73 19.91 -2.36
CA GLN A 432 15.76 19.93 -0.90
C GLN A 432 14.61 19.12 -0.28
N PHE A 433 13.40 19.23 -0.83
CA PHE A 433 12.24 18.46 -0.40
C PHE A 433 12.46 16.97 -0.68
N PHE A 434 12.95 16.61 -1.87
CA PHE A 434 13.29 15.21 -2.19
C PHE A 434 14.28 14.61 -1.19
N THR A 435 15.43 15.25 -0.96
CA THR A 435 16.44 14.77 -0.01
C THR A 435 15.85 14.62 1.39
N MET A 436 15.07 15.59 1.85
CA MET A 436 14.41 15.53 3.15
C MET A 436 13.44 14.34 3.27
N GLN A 437 12.64 14.06 2.24
CA GLN A 437 11.70 12.92 2.26
C GLN A 437 12.42 11.58 2.26
N ILE A 438 13.45 11.40 1.43
CA ILE A 438 14.24 10.16 1.33
C ILE A 438 15.03 9.89 2.62
N THR A 439 15.66 10.92 3.19
CA THR A 439 16.35 10.82 4.48
C THR A 439 15.38 10.54 5.63
N ALA A 440 14.15 11.08 5.60
CA ALA A 440 13.15 10.84 6.63
C ALA A 440 12.70 9.37 6.74
N ILE A 441 12.86 8.59 5.67
CA ILE A 441 12.51 7.16 5.62
C ILE A 441 13.71 6.22 5.62
N ASN A 442 14.92 6.77 5.79
CA ASN A 442 16.19 6.03 5.74
C ASN A 442 16.41 5.24 4.42
N LEU A 443 15.88 5.73 3.29
CA LEU A 443 16.11 5.17 1.95
C LEU A 443 17.18 5.95 1.16
N ASP A 444 18.03 6.70 1.87
CA ASP A 444 19.10 7.54 1.32
C ASP A 444 20.48 6.85 1.29
N ASN A 445 20.58 5.65 1.84
CA ASN A 445 21.84 4.93 2.05
C ASN A 445 21.84 3.52 1.44
N ILE A 446 21.81 2.46 2.26
CA ILE A 446 21.93 1.05 1.82
C ILE A 446 20.65 0.58 1.12
N PHE A 447 19.51 1.17 1.48
CA PHE A 447 18.20 0.81 0.96
C PHE A 447 17.75 1.82 -0.08
N GLU A 448 17.16 1.31 -1.16
CA GLU A 448 16.66 2.11 -2.27
C GLU A 448 15.13 2.23 -2.20
N ALA A 449 14.61 3.40 -2.57
CA ALA A 449 13.19 3.60 -2.79
C ALA A 449 12.74 2.94 -4.10
N THR A 450 11.43 2.70 -4.21
CA THR A 450 10.84 2.25 -5.48
C THR A 450 10.78 3.43 -6.45
N ASP A 451 11.00 3.16 -7.74
CA ASP A 451 10.92 4.17 -8.82
C ASP A 451 9.62 4.98 -8.75
N GLU A 452 8.49 4.32 -8.45
CA GLU A 452 7.20 4.98 -8.29
C GLU A 452 7.19 6.07 -7.20
N TYR A 453 7.85 5.81 -6.07
CA TYR A 453 7.93 6.76 -4.96
C TYR A 453 8.87 7.91 -5.30
N GLU A 454 10.04 7.62 -5.89
CA GLU A 454 10.97 8.66 -6.34
C GLU A 454 10.36 9.55 -7.43
N ASP A 455 9.70 8.95 -8.42
CA ASP A 455 9.00 9.65 -9.50
C ASP A 455 7.85 10.51 -8.95
N SER A 456 7.22 10.10 -7.84
CA SER A 456 6.20 10.88 -7.15
C SER A 456 6.74 12.20 -6.59
N LEU A 457 7.99 12.21 -6.13
CA LEU A 457 8.65 13.36 -5.53
C LEU A 457 9.31 14.26 -6.60
N THR A 458 9.82 13.69 -7.68
CA THR A 458 10.72 14.40 -8.62
C THR A 458 10.07 14.78 -9.95
N THR A 459 9.10 14.00 -10.45
CA THR A 459 8.58 14.21 -11.81
C THR A 459 7.67 15.45 -11.87
N PRO A 460 7.94 16.43 -12.75
CA PRO A 460 7.07 17.59 -12.93
C PRO A 460 5.70 17.21 -13.50
N ARG A 461 4.63 17.81 -12.97
CA ARG A 461 3.24 17.58 -13.42
C ARG A 461 2.76 18.56 -14.49
N GLY A 462 3.55 19.56 -14.81
CA GLY A 462 3.19 20.61 -15.76
C GLY A 462 4.24 21.70 -15.79
N ASN A 463 3.90 22.80 -16.45
CA ASN A 463 4.62 24.07 -16.43
C ASN A 463 3.59 25.20 -16.34
N SER A 464 4.00 26.47 -16.41
CA SER A 464 3.06 27.61 -16.32
C SER A 464 1.93 27.66 -17.36
N THR A 465 2.00 26.86 -18.44
CA THR A 465 1.05 26.91 -19.57
C THR A 465 0.20 25.65 -19.73
N ARG A 466 0.69 24.47 -19.30
CA ARG A 466 0.00 23.20 -19.51
C ARG A 466 0.36 22.16 -18.45
N ARG A 467 -0.55 21.22 -18.25
CA ARG A 467 -0.29 19.97 -17.52
C ARG A 467 0.41 18.97 -18.43
N TYR A 468 1.22 18.10 -17.84
CA TYR A 468 1.89 17.01 -18.55
C TYR A 468 1.13 15.71 -18.33
N ASN A 469 1.10 14.88 -19.37
CA ASN A 469 0.59 13.52 -19.26
C ASN A 469 1.58 12.67 -18.47
N SER A 470 1.06 11.67 -17.75
CA SER A 470 1.88 10.68 -17.07
C SER A 470 2.73 9.89 -18.07
N VAL A 471 4.04 9.82 -17.84
CA VAL A 471 4.99 8.99 -18.59
C VAL A 471 5.47 7.78 -17.79
N THR A 472 5.39 7.89 -16.46
CA THR A 472 5.71 6.90 -15.43
C THR A 472 4.64 6.97 -14.35
N ASP A 473 4.63 6.00 -13.44
CA ASP A 473 3.75 6.00 -12.29
C ASP A 473 4.34 6.81 -11.16
N TYR A 474 3.51 7.67 -10.58
CA TYR A 474 3.89 8.61 -9.53
C TYR A 474 2.78 8.75 -8.49
N THR A 475 2.03 7.66 -8.32
CA THR A 475 0.83 7.62 -7.49
C THR A 475 1.10 7.15 -6.05
N SER A 476 2.35 7.22 -5.59
CA SER A 476 2.77 6.92 -4.21
C SER A 476 3.17 8.16 -3.41
N PHE A 477 2.66 9.34 -3.76
CA PHE A 477 3.04 10.59 -3.10
C PHE A 477 2.40 10.77 -1.71
N PHE A 478 3.22 11.09 -0.72
CA PHE A 478 2.79 11.67 0.55
C PHE A 478 3.93 12.48 1.16
N ILE A 479 3.61 13.41 2.07
CA ILE A 479 4.61 14.23 2.75
C ILE A 479 4.83 13.67 4.14
N ILE A 480 6.07 13.32 4.45
CA ILE A 480 6.53 12.85 5.76
C ILE A 480 7.16 14.00 6.50
N LEU A 481 6.76 14.15 7.76
CA LEU A 481 7.29 15.11 8.72
C LEU A 481 7.74 14.32 9.94
N GLN A 482 9.05 14.14 10.10
CA GLN A 482 9.60 13.56 11.32
C GLN A 482 9.38 14.53 12.48
N CYS A 483 8.83 14.01 13.58
CA CYS A 483 8.67 14.76 14.82
C CYS A 483 9.92 14.63 15.73
N GLU A 484 10.80 13.67 15.43
CA GLU A 484 12.06 13.40 16.13
C GLU A 484 13.30 13.69 15.27
N HIS A 485 14.47 13.82 15.91
CA HIS A 485 15.75 13.94 15.21
C HIS A 485 16.13 12.60 14.56
N ASN A 486 16.46 12.62 13.26
CA ASN A 486 16.82 11.44 12.48
C ASN A 486 17.92 10.61 13.19
N SER A 487 17.63 9.37 13.55
CA SER A 487 18.53 8.47 14.25
C SER A 487 18.81 7.22 13.42
N ASN A 488 19.41 7.37 12.23
CA ASN A 488 20.07 6.31 11.44
C ASN A 488 19.50 4.88 11.64
N GLY A 489 18.20 4.67 11.38
CA GLY A 489 17.59 3.34 11.41
C GLY A 489 17.36 2.67 12.78
N ALA A 490 17.56 3.35 13.90
CA ALA A 490 17.13 2.88 15.23
C ALA A 490 15.80 3.53 15.62
N LEU A 491 14.80 2.73 16.02
CA LEU A 491 13.56 3.22 16.65
C LEU A 491 13.95 4.12 17.83
N THR A 492 13.72 5.42 17.72
CA THR A 492 13.85 6.39 18.80
C THR A 492 12.46 6.75 19.30
N PHE A 493 12.33 6.92 20.61
CA PHE A 493 11.06 7.18 21.30
C PHE A 493 11.20 8.50 22.09
N ASP A 494 11.21 9.66 21.42
CA ASP A 494 11.18 11.01 22.03
C ASP A 494 10.51 12.07 21.12
N GLY A 495 9.33 11.76 20.62
CA GLY A 495 8.45 12.59 19.79
C GLY A 495 7.51 13.51 20.57
N LEU A 496 6.52 14.07 19.88
CA LEU A 496 5.73 15.20 20.39
C LEU A 496 4.64 14.74 21.39
N ASP A 497 4.93 14.80 22.70
CA ASP A 497 3.96 14.56 23.77
C ASP A 497 3.23 15.85 24.19
N THR A 498 1.92 15.92 23.98
CA THR A 498 1.08 17.05 24.41
C THR A 498 0.34 16.82 25.72
N LYS A 499 0.60 15.70 26.41
CA LYS A 499 -0.01 15.32 27.69
C LYS A 499 -1.54 15.35 27.64
N ASN A 500 -2.10 14.77 26.58
CA ASN A 500 -3.55 14.75 26.27
C ASN A 500 -4.19 16.13 26.11
N GLN A 501 -3.44 17.16 25.74
CA GLN A 501 -4.04 18.45 25.39
C GLN A 501 -4.36 18.49 23.90
N ASN A 502 -5.59 18.90 23.58
CA ASN A 502 -5.97 19.15 22.19
C ASN A 502 -5.04 20.22 21.60
N THR A 503 -4.32 19.83 20.54
CA THR A 503 -3.38 20.70 19.86
C THR A 503 -3.91 21.03 18.48
N SER A 504 -3.95 22.32 18.14
CA SER A 504 -4.29 22.77 16.80
C SER A 504 -3.11 22.53 15.87
N ILE A 505 -3.36 21.79 14.79
CA ILE A 505 -2.44 21.56 13.69
C ILE A 505 -2.93 22.37 12.50
N GLU A 506 -2.18 23.38 12.07
CA GLU A 506 -2.48 24.21 10.88
C GLU A 506 -1.58 23.78 9.72
N LEU A 507 -2.20 23.48 8.59
CA LEU A 507 -1.56 23.17 7.31
C LEU A 507 -1.79 24.33 6.34
N ARG A 508 -0.71 24.85 5.75
CA ARG A 508 -0.76 25.90 4.73
C ARG A 508 0.15 25.61 3.54
N GLY A 509 -0.23 26.14 2.37
CA GLY A 509 0.62 26.19 1.17
C GLY A 509 -0.10 26.74 -0.06
N TYR A 510 0.65 27.03 -1.11
CA TYR A 510 0.15 27.69 -2.32
C TYR A 510 0.52 26.90 -3.57
N PRO A 511 -0.36 26.82 -4.59
CA PRO A 511 -0.03 26.12 -5.82
C PRO A 511 1.15 26.76 -6.54
N ILE A 512 2.05 25.93 -7.09
CA ILE A 512 3.15 26.38 -7.97
C ILE A 512 2.57 26.85 -9.31
N TYR A 513 1.60 26.12 -9.84
CA TYR A 513 0.90 26.45 -11.08
C TYR A 513 -0.51 26.95 -10.77
N GLN A 514 -0.88 28.12 -11.28
CA GLN A 514 -2.15 28.77 -10.99
C GLN A 514 -3.22 28.49 -12.06
N CYS A 515 -4.47 28.83 -11.74
CA CYS A 515 -5.61 28.76 -12.67
C CYS A 515 -5.81 27.34 -13.22
N ALA A 516 -6.11 27.20 -14.52
CA ALA A 516 -6.42 25.93 -15.17
C ALA A 516 -5.28 24.89 -15.11
N VAL A 517 -4.08 25.29 -14.69
CA VAL A 517 -2.93 24.41 -14.60
C VAL A 517 -2.77 23.80 -13.21
N ASP A 518 -3.38 24.36 -12.16
CA ASP A 518 -3.30 23.84 -10.78
C ASP A 518 -3.71 22.37 -10.73
N THR A 519 -2.74 21.49 -10.47
CA THR A 519 -2.89 20.03 -10.58
C THR A 519 -3.66 19.40 -9.42
N TYR A 520 -3.90 20.13 -8.34
CA TYR A 520 -4.61 19.63 -7.16
C TYR A 520 -6.02 20.22 -7.04
N TYR A 521 -6.17 21.54 -7.10
CA TYR A 521 -7.47 22.20 -6.91
C TYR A 521 -8.44 21.99 -8.09
N ASN A 522 -7.91 22.05 -9.32
CA ASN A 522 -8.68 21.88 -10.54
C ASN A 522 -8.53 20.45 -11.07
N VAL A 523 -9.08 19.47 -10.37
CA VAL A 523 -8.88 18.04 -10.64
C VAL A 523 -9.22 17.68 -12.08
N ASP A 524 -10.36 18.14 -12.56
CA ASP A 524 -10.83 17.95 -13.93
C ASP A 524 -11.40 19.23 -14.55
N THR A 525 -11.75 19.15 -15.83
CA THR A 525 -12.40 20.25 -16.57
C THR A 525 -13.88 20.43 -16.21
N ASN A 526 -14.46 19.55 -15.40
CA ASN A 526 -15.87 19.58 -14.98
C ASN A 526 -16.07 20.37 -13.67
N GLY A 527 -15.01 21.01 -13.16
CA GLY A 527 -15.07 21.81 -11.93
C GLY A 527 -15.06 20.95 -10.66
N LYS A 528 -14.56 19.71 -10.73
CA LYS A 528 -14.38 18.88 -9.55
C LYS A 528 -13.23 19.41 -8.69
N HIS A 529 -13.52 19.56 -7.40
CA HIS A 529 -12.55 19.98 -6.39
C HIS A 529 -12.12 18.79 -5.53
N PRO A 530 -10.87 18.79 -5.04
CA PRO A 530 -10.35 17.69 -4.24
C PRO A 530 -11.05 17.63 -2.87
N PRO A 531 -11.17 16.44 -2.27
CA PRO A 531 -11.52 16.31 -0.85
C PRO A 531 -10.47 16.97 0.05
N SER A 532 -10.82 17.13 1.33
CA SER A 532 -9.87 17.63 2.34
C SER A 532 -8.61 16.76 2.42
N PRO A 533 -7.43 17.35 2.63
CA PRO A 533 -6.23 16.59 2.96
C PRO A 533 -6.44 15.74 4.21
N ILE A 534 -5.66 14.66 4.30
CA ILE A 534 -5.68 13.75 5.44
C ILE A 534 -4.32 13.83 6.12
N LEU A 535 -4.33 14.01 7.44
CA LEU A 535 -3.16 13.89 8.30
C LEU A 535 -3.17 12.51 8.94
N CYS A 536 -2.06 11.80 8.83
CA CYS A 536 -1.84 10.54 9.52
C CYS A 536 -0.79 10.74 10.60
N THR A 537 -1.05 10.27 11.81
CA THR A 537 -0.11 10.29 12.93
C THR A 537 0.35 8.86 13.21
N VAL A 538 1.66 8.66 13.25
CA VAL A 538 2.27 7.37 13.59
C VAL A 538 2.57 7.37 15.08
N HIS A 539 2.05 6.37 15.76
CA HIS A 539 2.10 6.19 17.20
C HIS A 539 2.88 4.93 17.52
N ASP A 540 3.83 5.02 18.44
CA ASP A 540 4.53 3.85 18.96
C ASP A 540 3.64 3.06 19.92
N THR A 541 3.60 1.75 19.73
CA THR A 541 2.74 0.84 20.49
C THR A 541 3.51 -0.39 20.91
N PHE A 542 2.97 -1.13 21.87
CA PHE A 542 3.66 -2.30 22.40
C PHE A 542 2.72 -3.48 22.57
N TRP A 543 3.16 -4.62 22.09
CA TRP A 543 2.57 -5.89 22.47
C TRP A 543 3.13 -6.32 23.81
N LEU A 544 2.26 -6.51 24.79
CA LEU A 544 2.62 -6.97 26.12
C LEU A 544 1.96 -8.33 26.36
N PHE A 545 2.78 -9.36 26.49
CA PHE A 545 2.33 -10.69 26.86
C PHE A 545 2.84 -11.04 28.25
N SER A 546 1.94 -11.54 29.11
CA SER A 546 2.32 -12.02 30.43
C SER A 546 1.78 -13.44 30.64
N PRO A 547 2.55 -14.38 31.19
CA PRO A 547 2.03 -15.70 31.53
C PRO A 547 1.02 -15.67 32.71
N ALA A 548 0.88 -14.54 33.40
CA ALA A 548 -0.09 -14.38 34.49
C ALA A 548 -1.53 -14.62 33.99
N ASP A 549 -2.40 -15.09 34.89
CA ASP A 549 -3.81 -15.44 34.61
C ASP A 549 -3.99 -16.40 33.42
N GLY A 550 -3.01 -17.29 33.27
CA GLY A 550 -2.96 -18.31 32.22
C GLY A 550 -2.32 -17.82 30.93
N GLY A 551 -2.00 -16.55 30.75
CA GLY A 551 -1.49 -15.97 29.50
C GLY A 551 -2.38 -14.82 29.06
N SER A 552 -2.05 -13.58 29.46
CA SER A 552 -2.69 -12.35 29.01
C SER A 552 -1.93 -11.73 27.83
N CYS A 553 -2.67 -11.01 26.99
CA CYS A 553 -2.14 -10.26 25.86
C CYS A 553 -2.84 -8.91 25.80
N VAL A 554 -2.05 -7.84 25.79
CA VAL A 554 -2.52 -6.46 25.65
C VAL A 554 -1.75 -5.81 24.51
N TYR A 555 -2.47 -5.10 23.64
CA TYR A 555 -1.86 -4.20 22.66
C TYR A 555 -1.94 -2.78 23.22
N ASP A 556 -0.86 -2.36 23.88
CA ASP A 556 -0.82 -1.10 24.58
C ASP A 556 -0.60 0.06 23.62
N THR A 557 -1.46 1.06 23.78
CA THR A 557 -1.53 2.28 22.95
C THR A 557 -1.53 3.54 23.83
N ASN A 558 -1.11 3.44 25.09
CA ASN A 558 -1.17 4.55 26.04
C ASN A 558 0.17 4.79 26.75
N LEU A 559 0.98 3.75 26.92
CA LEU A 559 2.27 3.82 27.60
C LEU A 559 3.35 4.33 26.65
N SER A 560 4.20 5.20 27.17
CA SER A 560 5.45 5.58 26.51
C SER A 560 6.46 4.44 26.59
N PHE A 561 7.46 4.47 25.71
CA PHE A 561 8.56 3.50 25.73
C PHE A 561 9.28 3.44 27.09
N ASP A 562 9.58 4.61 27.69
CA ASP A 562 10.22 4.70 29.01
C ASP A 562 9.39 4.01 30.10
N GLU A 563 8.06 4.12 30.04
CA GLU A 563 7.15 3.47 30.99
C GLU A 563 7.10 1.95 30.78
N VAL A 564 7.06 1.49 29.53
CA VAL A 564 7.10 0.06 29.22
C VAL A 564 8.42 -0.56 29.68
N ILE A 565 9.55 0.07 29.37
CA ILE A 565 10.86 -0.38 29.84
C ILE A 565 10.93 -0.34 31.37
N GLY A 566 10.37 0.68 32.01
CA GLY A 566 10.26 0.76 33.47
C GLY A 566 9.49 -0.42 34.07
N GLN A 567 8.38 -0.84 33.45
CA GLN A 567 7.62 -2.02 33.89
C GLN A 567 8.34 -3.34 33.65
N VAL A 568 9.15 -3.44 32.59
CA VAL A 568 9.92 -4.65 32.26
C VAL A 568 11.16 -4.79 33.15
N THR A 569 11.72 -3.68 33.62
CA THR A 569 12.96 -3.64 34.43
C THR A 569 12.75 -3.58 35.94
N ALA A 570 11.54 -3.23 36.39
CA ALA A 570 11.12 -3.28 37.79
C ALA A 570 10.90 -4.73 38.25
#